data_AF-A0AAP2JTQ5-F1
#
_entry.id   AF-A0AAP2JTQ5-F1
#
_cell.length_a   1.000
_cell.length_b   1.000
_cell.length_c   1.000
_cell.angle_alpha   90.00
_cell.angle_beta   90.00
_cell.angle_gamma   90.00
#
_symmetry.space_group_name_H-M   'P 1'
#
loop_
_entity.id
_entity.type
_entity.pdbx_description
1 polymer ?
#
loop_
_entity_poly.entity_id
_entity_poly.type
_entity_poly.pdbx_seq_one_letter_code
_entity_poly.pdbx_strand_id
1 'polypeptide(L)'
;MGELSDFYHRYMTGELQFPESFGKIWSKTDEEVLYDMIDSACTVRQIAVELKRHPVSVINKLAKYLDDDSIQNRITQDFYDVPVRELVRWV
;
A
#
# COMPACT_ATOMS: atom_id res chain seq x y z
N MET A 1 8.89 -27.40 -7.77
CA MET A 1 8.53 -27.40 -9.20
C MET A 1 7.01 -27.47 -9.47
N GLY A 2 6.13 -27.62 -8.46
CA GLY A 2 4.66 -27.61 -8.66
C GLY A 2 3.98 -26.25 -8.55
N GLU A 3 4.50 -25.34 -7.71
CA GLU A 3 3.83 -24.07 -7.40
C GLU A 3 3.62 -23.14 -8.62
N LEU A 4 4.57 -23.12 -9.56
CA LEU A 4 4.46 -22.29 -10.75
C LEU A 4 3.41 -22.83 -11.74
N SER A 5 3.36 -24.16 -11.93
CA SER A 5 2.35 -24.82 -12.78
C SER A 5 0.95 -24.62 -12.21
N ASP A 6 0.80 -24.76 -10.90
CA ASP A 6 -0.48 -24.58 -10.20
C ASP A 6 -0.94 -23.12 -10.21
N PHE A 7 -0.01 -22.16 -10.21
CA PHE A 7 -0.33 -20.76 -10.40
C PHE A 7 -0.90 -20.51 -11.80
N TYR A 8 -0.21 -20.96 -12.86
CA TYR A 8 -0.69 -20.77 -14.23
C TYR A 8 -2.00 -21.52 -14.50
N HIS A 9 -2.17 -22.72 -13.93
CA HIS A 9 -3.41 -23.47 -14.02
C HIS A 9 -4.58 -22.69 -13.39
N ARG A 10 -4.42 -22.19 -12.16
CA ARG A 10 -5.44 -21.37 -11.48
C ARG A 10 -5.70 -20.03 -12.18
N TYR A 11 -4.66 -19.43 -12.78
CA TYR A 11 -4.79 -18.21 -13.57
C TYR A 11 -5.60 -18.44 -14.86
N MET A 12 -5.29 -19.51 -15.59
CA MET A 12 -5.95 -19.86 -16.86
C MET A 12 -7.39 -20.35 -16.66
N THR A 13 -7.70 -20.95 -15.52
CA THR A 13 -9.03 -21.47 -15.18
C THR A 13 -9.93 -20.44 -14.48
N GLY A 14 -9.40 -19.26 -14.13
CA GLY A 14 -10.15 -18.22 -13.42
C GLY A 14 -10.43 -18.53 -11.94
N GLU A 15 -9.84 -19.59 -11.39
CA GLU A 15 -9.95 -19.96 -9.98
C GLU A 15 -9.07 -19.07 -9.08
N LEU A 16 -8.16 -18.30 -9.67
CA LEU A 16 -7.31 -17.36 -8.96
C LEU A 16 -8.06 -16.07 -8.65
N GLN A 17 -8.56 -15.95 -7.41
CA GLN A 17 -9.08 -14.69 -6.91
C GLN A 17 -7.92 -13.76 -6.57
N PHE A 18 -7.77 -12.70 -7.35
CA PHE A 18 -6.81 -11.65 -7.06
C PHE A 18 -7.35 -10.71 -5.99
N PRO A 19 -6.51 -10.24 -5.06
CA PRO A 19 -6.87 -9.10 -4.23
C PRO A 19 -7.29 -7.92 -5.11
N GLU A 20 -8.26 -7.14 -4.66
CA GLU A 20 -8.78 -5.97 -5.39
C GLU A 20 -7.66 -4.96 -5.78
N SER A 21 -6.54 -5.01 -5.07
CA SER A 21 -5.35 -4.19 -5.30
C SER A 21 -4.36 -4.74 -6.35
N PHE A 22 -4.53 -5.97 -6.85
CA PHE A 22 -3.55 -6.63 -7.71
C PHE A 22 -3.43 -5.90 -9.06
N GLY A 23 -2.22 -5.40 -9.37
CA GLY A 23 -1.98 -4.61 -10.58
C GLY A 23 -2.57 -3.19 -10.57
N LYS A 24 -3.14 -2.72 -9.44
CA LYS A 24 -3.73 -1.38 -9.35
C LYS A 24 -2.63 -0.30 -9.45
N ILE A 25 -2.69 0.52 -10.50
CA ILE A 25 -1.81 1.67 -10.72
C ILE A 25 -2.30 2.86 -9.88
N TRP A 26 -1.40 3.71 -9.39
CA TRP A 26 -1.78 4.98 -8.74
C TRP A 26 -2.38 5.95 -9.76
N SER A 27 -3.65 6.30 -9.58
CA SER A 27 -4.30 7.39 -10.31
C SER A 27 -4.10 8.71 -9.57
N LYS A 28 -4.32 9.84 -10.25
CA LYS A 28 -4.29 11.17 -9.59
C LYS A 28 -5.30 11.28 -8.45
N THR A 29 -6.49 10.71 -8.62
CA THR A 29 -7.51 10.69 -7.57
C THR A 29 -7.10 9.85 -6.37
N ASP A 30 -6.44 8.69 -6.58
CA ASP A 30 -5.90 7.93 -5.44
C ASP A 30 -4.81 8.74 -4.69
N GLU A 31 -4.04 9.56 -5.40
CA GLU A 31 -3.02 10.43 -4.80
C GLU A 31 -3.65 11.57 -4.02
N GLU A 32 -4.69 12.23 -4.54
CA GLU A 32 -5.44 13.27 -3.83
C GLU A 32 -6.04 12.72 -2.52
N VAL A 33 -6.71 11.55 -2.58
CA VAL A 33 -7.25 10.89 -1.39
C VAL A 33 -6.14 10.52 -0.41
N LEU A 34 -5.00 10.03 -0.89
CA LEU A 34 -3.85 9.76 -0.03
C LEU A 34 -3.42 11.02 0.74
N TYR A 35 -3.30 12.17 0.07
CA TYR A 35 -2.89 13.42 0.70
C TYR A 35 -3.91 13.93 1.72
N ASP A 36 -5.20 13.93 1.36
CA ASP A 36 -6.28 14.35 2.27
C ASP A 36 -6.31 13.50 3.56
N MET A 37 -6.06 12.20 3.43
CA MET A 37 -6.02 11.29 4.58
C MET A 37 -4.77 11.48 5.45
N ILE A 38 -3.61 11.80 4.86
CA ILE A 38 -2.40 12.15 5.62
C ILE A 38 -2.66 13.39 6.47
N ASP A 39 -3.26 14.43 5.88
CA ASP A 39 -3.61 15.68 6.56
C ASP A 39 -4.64 15.44 7.67
N SER A 40 -5.57 14.51 7.45
CA SER A 40 -6.58 14.06 8.43
C SER A 40 -6.02 13.13 9.52
N ALA A 41 -4.69 12.97 9.61
CA ALA A 41 -4.02 12.12 10.60
C ALA A 41 -4.37 10.63 10.50
N CYS A 42 -4.74 10.14 9.31
CA CYS A 42 -5.01 8.73 9.11
C CYS A 42 -3.72 7.89 9.22
N THR A 43 -3.91 6.63 9.60
CA THR A 43 -2.86 5.61 9.68
C THR A 43 -2.66 4.92 8.33
N VAL A 44 -1.53 4.23 8.14
CA VAL A 44 -1.28 3.45 6.92
C VAL A 44 -2.38 2.41 6.71
N ARG A 45 -2.87 1.78 7.78
CA ARG A 45 -3.94 0.78 7.70
C ARG A 45 -5.25 1.40 7.18
N GLN A 46 -5.63 2.56 7.70
CA GLN A 46 -6.85 3.24 7.26
C GLN A 46 -6.78 3.65 5.79
N ILE A 47 -5.64 4.22 5.38
CA ILE A 47 -5.40 4.60 3.97
C ILE A 47 -5.43 3.37 3.05
N ALA A 48 -4.81 2.26 3.49
CA ALA A 48 -4.79 1.01 2.74
C ALA A 48 -6.21 0.45 2.53
N VAL A 49 -7.05 0.50 3.57
CA VAL A 49 -8.46 0.09 3.50
C VAL A 49 -9.24 0.99 2.54
N GLU A 50 -9.13 2.32 2.70
CA GLU A 50 -9.88 3.28 1.88
C GLU A 50 -9.52 3.17 0.40
N LEU A 51 -8.23 3.11 0.09
CA LEU A 51 -7.75 3.00 -1.29
C LEU A 51 -7.84 1.57 -1.84
N LYS A 52 -8.30 0.61 -1.03
CA LYS A 52 -8.35 -0.82 -1.36
C LYS A 52 -6.99 -1.31 -1.87
N ARG A 53 -5.93 -0.99 -1.13
CA ARG A 53 -4.52 -1.27 -1.46
C ARG A 53 -3.85 -2.03 -0.34
N HIS A 54 -2.78 -2.73 -0.69
CA HIS A 54 -1.89 -3.31 0.32
C HIS A 54 -1.12 -2.19 1.06
N PRO A 55 -0.95 -2.25 2.39
CA PRO A 55 -0.20 -1.25 3.16
C PRO A 55 1.20 -0.95 2.63
N VAL A 56 1.92 -1.97 2.15
CA VAL A 56 3.25 -1.79 1.52
C VAL A 56 3.18 -0.90 0.27
N SER A 57 2.10 -0.98 -0.51
CA SER A 57 1.92 -0.09 -1.68
C SER A 57 1.73 1.37 -1.25
N VAL A 58 1.02 1.60 -0.14
CA VAL A 58 0.87 2.92 0.47
C VAL A 58 2.22 3.45 0.95
N ILE A 59 3.00 2.65 1.68
CA ILE A 59 4.34 3.03 2.16
C ILE A 59 5.29 3.36 1.01
N ASN A 60 5.31 2.56 -0.05
CA ASN A 60 6.11 2.84 -1.23
C ASN A 60 5.69 4.14 -1.92
N LYS A 61 4.41 4.49 -1.86
CA LYS A 61 3.93 5.78 -2.40
C LYS A 61 4.31 6.95 -1.50
N LEU A 62 4.24 6.77 -0.18
CA LEU A 62 4.69 7.74 0.81
C LEU A 62 6.20 8.04 0.66
N ALA A 63 7.02 7.01 0.49
CA ALA A 63 8.45 7.16 0.25
C ALA A 63 8.74 8.06 -0.97
N LYS A 64 8.01 7.85 -2.08
CA LYS A 64 8.12 8.69 -3.27
C LYS A 64 7.61 10.11 -3.06
N TYR A 65 6.57 10.29 -2.26
CA TYR A 65 6.03 11.61 -1.95
C TYR A 65 7.00 12.44 -1.11
N LEU A 66 7.70 11.80 -0.19
CA LEU A 66 8.64 12.43 0.74
C LEU A 66 10.08 12.48 0.21
N ASP A 67 10.33 11.86 -0.95
CA ASP A 67 11.66 11.63 -1.50
C ASP A 67 12.60 10.94 -0.50
N ASP A 68 12.05 10.01 0.31
CA ASP A 68 12.77 9.25 1.32
C ASP A 68 12.40 7.75 1.26
N ASP A 69 13.26 6.99 0.60
CA ASP A 69 13.15 5.53 0.51
C ASP A 69 13.46 4.82 1.84
N SER A 70 14.11 5.48 2.80
CA SER A 70 14.43 4.88 4.10
C SER A 70 13.17 4.57 4.93
N ILE A 71 12.06 5.26 4.64
CA ILE A 71 10.76 5.07 5.26
C ILE A 71 10.25 3.64 5.07
N GLN A 72 10.58 2.99 3.95
CA GLN A 72 10.21 1.59 3.70
C GLN A 72 10.80 0.63 4.74
N ASN A 73 11.98 0.96 5.29
CA ASN A 73 12.64 0.18 6.34
C ASN A 73 12.19 0.59 7.75
N ARG A 74 11.71 1.82 7.94
CA ARG A 74 11.28 2.36 9.23
C ARG A 74 9.83 1.99 9.58
N ILE A 75 8.93 2.04 8.60
CA ILE A 75 7.51 1.73 8.80
C ILE A 75 7.29 0.22 8.64
N THR A 76 7.55 -0.52 9.72
CA THR A 76 7.17 -1.93 9.83
C THR A 76 5.67 -2.08 10.13
N GLN A 77 5.15 -3.31 10.11
CA GLN A 77 3.74 -3.60 10.40
C GLN A 77 3.27 -3.06 11.75
N ASP A 78 4.18 -2.94 12.72
CA ASP A 78 3.89 -2.41 14.06
C ASP A 78 3.49 -0.93 14.03
N PHE A 79 3.87 -0.20 12.98
CA PHE A 79 3.57 1.22 12.80
C PHE A 79 2.35 1.47 11.91
N TYR A 80 1.65 0.42 11.46
CA TYR A 80 0.52 0.59 10.54
C TYR A 80 -0.67 1.30 11.17
N ASP A 81 -0.72 1.33 12.50
CA ASP A 81 -1.76 1.96 13.31
C ASP A 81 -1.30 3.30 13.92
N VAL A 82 -0.12 3.79 13.53
CA VAL A 82 0.38 5.13 13.89
C VAL A 82 -0.01 6.11 12.78
N PRO A 83 -0.49 7.33 13.12
CA PRO A 83 -0.79 8.37 12.14
C PRO A 83 0.40 8.65 11.22
N VAL A 84 0.18 8.67 9.90
CA VAL A 84 1.27 8.83 8.93
C VAL A 84 2.05 10.11 9.17
N ARG A 85 1.36 11.22 9.47
CA ARG A 85 2.01 12.50 9.80
C ARG A 85 2.99 12.42 10.96
N GLU A 86 2.79 11.50 11.90
CA GLU A 86 3.71 11.30 13.03
C GLU A 86 4.93 10.52 12.56
N LEU A 87 4.75 9.52 11.70
CA LEU A 87 5.86 8.75 11.11
C LEU A 87 6.75 9.62 10.22
N VAL A 88 6.16 10.56 9.48
CA VAL A 88 6.89 11.50 8.61
C VAL A 88 7.67 12.55 9.41
N ARG A 89 7.15 12.97 10.57
CA ARG A 89 7.85 13.92 11.46
C ARG A 89 9.06 13.32 12.20
N TRP A 90 9.25 12.01 12.13
CA TRP A 90 10.45 11.33 12.65
C TRP A 90 11.63 11.35 11.68
N VAL A 91 11.44 11.91 10.48
CA VAL A 91 12.47 12.04 9.43
C VAL A 91 13.12 13.42 9.48
#